data_AF-A0A8X6Z063-F1
#
_entry.id   AF-A0A8X6Z063-F1
#
_cell.length_a   1.000
_cell.length_b   1.000
_cell.length_c   1.000
_cell.angle_alpha   90.00
_cell.angle_beta   90.00
_cell.angle_gamma   90.00
#
_symmetry.space_group_name_H-M   'P 1'
#
loop_
_entity.id
_entity.type
_entity.pdbx_description
1 polymer ?
#
loop_
_entity_poly.entity_id
_entity_poly.type
_entity_poly.pdbx_seq_one_letter_code
_entity_poly.pdbx_strand_id
1 'polypeptide(L)'
;MLLLPFFQGTQFMKYCAKLIFLTPLICSVNLFFPINNVDILFVNLSQLRPTQVRYSSENVNDKVTKAIKQGDTNKEFSTFKYDNGQSIFSTKDALPVIATNIDSEEKTPLFYLIDGHHSALASFKVKAKTIPVKIEDIYYPAPGTNFFWEWAQKHQYTYLKDTDGSLRIPEDFNTLTNDPIRYFAALAARKFEKDTNYKNSTGAEFPLWVKIGKDIPFIEFHIADALIEASFVYNYGDEKDKKLFQEKIEFARIILTKKIKELDEKAPLKQLKLLTKQEHFRKSVAIQKWLSFFQ
;
A
#
# COMPACT_ATOMS: atom_id res chain seq x y z
N MET A 1 18.17 -38.18 31.01
CA MET A 1 19.09 -37.69 29.96
C MET A 1 18.24 -37.32 28.75
N LEU A 2 17.90 -36.03 28.63
CA LEU A 2 16.97 -35.50 27.62
C LEU A 2 17.80 -34.91 26.47
N LEU A 3 17.59 -35.41 25.26
CA LEU A 3 18.18 -34.88 24.02
C LEU A 3 17.16 -33.93 23.37
N LEU A 4 17.53 -32.65 23.23
CA LEU A 4 16.85 -31.65 22.42
C LEU A 4 17.41 -31.65 21.00
N PRO A 5 16.60 -31.42 19.94
CA PRO A 5 17.11 -31.27 18.59
C PRO A 5 17.60 -29.85 18.34
N PHE A 6 18.82 -29.75 17.79
CA PHE A 6 19.44 -28.55 17.25
C PHE A 6 18.71 -28.12 15.96
N PHE A 7 18.16 -26.89 15.95
CA PHE A 7 17.72 -26.23 14.73
C PHE A 7 18.92 -25.65 13.98
N GLN A 8 19.12 -26.07 12.73
CA GLN A 8 20.10 -25.48 11.81
C GLN A 8 19.48 -24.26 11.10
N GLY A 9 19.92 -23.07 11.47
CA GLY A 9 19.68 -21.83 10.72
C GLY A 9 21.01 -21.11 10.47
N THR A 10 21.75 -21.50 9.43
CA THR A 10 23.10 -20.96 9.13
C THR A 10 23.28 -20.45 7.70
N GLN A 11 22.20 -20.12 6.97
CA GLN A 11 22.35 -19.49 5.64
C GLN A 11 22.49 -17.97 5.67
N PHE A 12 22.02 -17.26 6.70
CA PHE A 12 22.07 -15.79 6.70
C PHE A 12 23.42 -15.22 7.19
N MET A 13 24.13 -15.94 8.08
CA MET A 13 25.40 -15.47 8.66
C MET A 13 26.62 -15.63 7.75
N LYS A 14 26.51 -16.32 6.60
CA LYS A 14 27.65 -16.51 5.69
C LYS A 14 27.96 -15.31 4.80
N TYR A 15 27.04 -14.34 4.68
CA TYR A 15 27.26 -13.16 3.83
C TYR A 15 27.90 -11.99 4.56
N CYS A 16 27.84 -11.92 5.90
CA CYS A 16 28.41 -10.79 6.65
C CYS A 16 29.84 -11.01 7.17
N ALA A 17 30.36 -12.25 7.17
CA ALA A 17 31.60 -12.59 7.88
C ALA A 17 32.89 -12.58 7.04
N LYS A 18 32.87 -12.10 5.79
CA LYS A 18 34.04 -12.17 4.89
C LYS A 18 34.65 -10.81 4.52
N LEU A 19 34.53 -9.81 5.39
CA LEU A 19 35.04 -8.47 5.13
C LEU A 19 35.63 -7.77 6.36
N ILE A 20 36.58 -8.41 7.05
CA ILE A 20 37.43 -7.72 8.03
C ILE A 20 38.86 -8.24 7.85
N PHE A 21 39.81 -7.32 7.79
CA PHE A 21 41.27 -7.46 7.57
C PHE A 21 41.74 -7.36 6.12
N LEU A 22 41.94 -6.12 5.64
CA LEU A 22 43.21 -5.65 5.04
C LEU A 22 43.16 -4.14 4.70
N THR A 23 43.97 -3.36 5.44
CA THR A 23 44.60 -2.05 5.10
C THR A 23 43.76 -0.80 4.77
N PRO A 24 44.18 0.41 5.25
CA PRO A 24 43.49 1.67 5.00
C PRO A 24 44.08 2.37 3.77
N LEU A 25 43.53 2.08 2.60
CA LEU A 25 43.63 2.94 1.43
C LEU A 25 42.59 2.43 0.43
N ILE A 26 42.11 3.32 -0.43
CA ILE A 26 41.32 3.08 -1.65
C ILE A 26 39.86 3.53 -1.53
N CYS A 27 39.58 4.52 -2.40
CA CYS A 27 38.36 4.81 -3.11
C CYS A 27 37.05 4.25 -2.56
N SER A 28 36.11 5.17 -2.38
CA SER A 28 34.67 4.97 -2.45
C SER A 28 34.26 4.28 -3.78
N VAL A 29 34.57 2.99 -3.88
CA VAL A 29 33.94 2.11 -4.85
C VAL A 29 32.56 1.82 -4.28
N ASN A 30 31.56 2.55 -4.78
CA ASN A 30 30.16 2.19 -4.62
C ASN A 30 29.96 0.81 -5.28
N LEU A 31 30.23 -0.26 -4.54
CA LEU A 31 29.82 -1.61 -4.89
C LEU A 31 28.30 -1.71 -4.69
N PHE A 32 27.56 -1.14 -5.64
CA PHE A 32 26.17 -1.48 -5.87
C PHE A 32 26.15 -2.92 -6.37
N PHE A 33 25.99 -3.88 -5.46
CA PHE A 33 25.52 -5.20 -5.85
C PHE A 33 24.08 -5.03 -6.33
N PRO A 34 23.76 -5.33 -7.61
CA PRO A 34 22.38 -5.33 -8.05
C PRO A 34 21.66 -6.44 -7.27
N ILE A 35 20.69 -6.06 -6.44
CA ILE A 35 19.76 -6.99 -5.80
C ILE A 35 18.87 -7.54 -6.92
N ASN A 36 19.33 -8.59 -7.58
CA ASN A 36 18.63 -9.23 -8.70
C ASN A 36 17.73 -10.40 -8.26
N ASN A 37 17.34 -10.48 -6.99
CA ASN A 37 16.31 -11.44 -6.55
C ASN A 37 15.33 -10.77 -5.61
N VAL A 38 14.06 -10.78 -6.01
CA VAL A 38 12.90 -10.36 -5.21
C VAL A 38 12.71 -11.42 -4.13
N ASP A 39 13.47 -11.33 -3.05
CA ASP A 39 13.35 -12.25 -1.93
C ASP A 39 11.98 -12.04 -1.28
N ILE A 40 11.11 -13.05 -1.43
CA ILE A 40 9.84 -13.12 -0.73
C ILE A 40 10.05 -13.92 0.56
N LEU A 41 9.74 -13.32 1.69
CA LEU A 41 9.78 -13.98 2.99
C LEU A 41 8.54 -13.66 3.82
N PHE A 42 8.17 -14.57 4.72
CA PHE A 42 7.20 -14.27 5.77
C PHE A 42 7.92 -13.56 6.92
N VAL A 43 7.41 -12.38 7.29
CA VAL A 43 7.92 -11.60 8.42
C VAL A 43 6.89 -11.56 9.54
N ASN A 44 7.37 -11.43 10.78
CA ASN A 44 6.46 -11.20 11.90
C ASN A 44 5.81 -9.81 11.74
N LEU A 45 4.51 -9.72 11.99
CA LEU A 45 3.79 -8.45 11.94
C LEU A 45 4.41 -7.37 12.85
N SER A 46 5.04 -7.76 13.98
CA SER A 46 5.72 -6.81 14.87
C SER A 46 6.93 -6.11 14.23
N GLN A 47 7.49 -6.65 13.16
CA GLN A 47 8.63 -6.08 12.43
C GLN A 47 8.20 -5.08 11.36
N LEU A 48 6.90 -4.99 11.06
CA LEU A 48 6.39 -4.05 10.09
C LEU A 48 6.26 -2.65 10.70
N ARG A 49 6.57 -1.64 9.87
CA ARG A 49 6.30 -0.24 10.17
C ARG A 49 5.47 0.37 9.05
N PRO A 50 4.43 1.16 9.37
CA PRO A 50 3.68 1.88 8.36
C PRO A 50 4.51 3.04 7.77
N THR A 51 4.10 3.50 6.60
CA THR A 51 4.70 4.64 5.86
C THR A 51 3.64 5.64 5.40
N GLN A 52 2.39 5.41 5.81
CA GLN A 52 1.27 6.30 5.59
C GLN A 52 0.61 6.58 6.94
N VAL A 53 0.03 7.75 7.11
CA VAL A 53 -0.60 8.16 8.38
C VAL A 53 -2.11 7.92 8.44
N ARG A 54 -2.71 7.62 7.29
CA ARG A 54 -4.15 7.37 7.14
C ARG A 54 -4.41 6.00 6.56
N TYR A 55 -5.58 5.44 6.85
CA TYR A 55 -6.08 4.21 6.23
C TYR A 55 -7.60 4.25 6.14
N SER A 56 -8.23 3.17 5.69
CA SER A 56 -9.69 3.03 5.74
C SER A 56 -10.04 1.72 6.43
N SER A 57 -10.81 1.80 7.51
CA SER A 57 -11.28 0.65 8.26
C SER A 57 -12.17 -0.27 7.41
N GLU A 58 -13.00 0.27 6.53
CA GLU A 58 -13.83 -0.56 5.65
C GLU A 58 -13.01 -1.31 4.60
N ASN A 59 -11.94 -0.71 4.05
CA ASN A 59 -11.04 -1.49 3.20
C ASN A 59 -10.34 -2.63 3.97
N VAL A 60 -10.07 -2.47 5.27
CA VAL A 60 -9.57 -3.57 6.10
C VAL A 60 -10.64 -4.66 6.24
N ASN A 61 -11.89 -4.28 6.52
CA ASN A 61 -13.02 -5.20 6.62
C ASN A 61 -13.25 -5.99 5.32
N ASP A 62 -13.14 -5.33 4.16
CA ASP A 62 -13.25 -5.96 2.85
C ASP A 62 -12.19 -7.06 2.67
N LYS A 63 -10.94 -6.78 3.08
CA LYS A 63 -9.83 -7.75 3.00
C LYS A 63 -10.07 -8.95 3.90
N VAL A 64 -10.54 -8.73 5.14
CA VAL A 64 -10.90 -9.81 6.07
C VAL A 64 -12.05 -10.64 5.51
N THR A 65 -13.12 -9.99 5.04
CA THR A 65 -14.29 -10.67 4.45
C THR A 65 -13.90 -11.50 3.23
N LYS A 66 -13.01 -10.96 2.39
CA LYS A 66 -12.45 -11.67 1.25
C LYS A 66 -11.67 -12.91 1.68
N ALA A 67 -10.78 -12.79 2.67
CA ALA A 67 -10.00 -13.92 3.21
C ALA A 67 -10.91 -15.03 3.76
N ILE A 68 -11.98 -14.67 4.49
CA ILE A 68 -12.99 -15.63 4.97
C ILE A 68 -13.66 -16.33 3.79
N LYS A 69 -14.12 -15.57 2.79
CA LYS A 69 -14.81 -16.13 1.60
C LYS A 69 -13.91 -17.06 0.79
N GLN A 70 -12.60 -16.81 0.76
CA GLN A 70 -11.61 -17.61 0.06
C GLN A 70 -11.14 -18.83 0.86
N GLY A 71 -11.57 -18.95 2.13
CA GLY A 71 -11.14 -20.02 3.03
C GLY A 71 -9.69 -19.85 3.49
N ASP A 72 -9.13 -18.65 3.41
CA ASP A 72 -7.77 -18.35 3.89
C ASP A 72 -7.75 -18.16 5.42
N THR A 73 -8.92 -17.87 6.00
CA THR A 73 -9.22 -17.93 7.44
C THR A 73 -10.71 -18.25 7.67
N ASN A 74 -11.13 -18.51 8.90
CA ASN A 74 -12.53 -18.68 9.29
C ASN A 74 -13.07 -17.43 10.02
N LYS A 75 -14.39 -17.39 10.28
CA LYS A 75 -15.05 -16.26 10.95
C LYS A 75 -14.60 -16.05 12.40
N GLU A 76 -14.07 -17.09 13.02
CA GLU A 76 -13.58 -17.10 14.41
C GLU A 76 -12.11 -16.69 14.50
N PHE A 77 -11.44 -16.53 13.36
CA PHE A 77 -10.00 -16.28 13.25
C PHE A 77 -9.13 -17.29 14.02
N SER A 78 -9.57 -18.55 14.08
CA SER A 78 -8.87 -19.62 14.78
C SER A 78 -7.96 -20.45 13.87
N THR A 79 -8.10 -20.32 12.55
CA THR A 79 -7.26 -20.98 11.56
C THR A 79 -6.79 -20.02 10.47
N PHE A 80 -5.56 -20.22 10.00
CA PHE A 80 -4.98 -19.51 8.87
C PHE A 80 -4.39 -20.53 7.89
N LYS A 81 -4.40 -20.22 6.61
CA LYS A 81 -4.04 -21.18 5.55
C LYS A 81 -2.56 -21.21 5.22
N TYR A 82 -1.84 -20.11 5.43
CA TYR A 82 -0.48 -19.93 4.95
C TYR A 82 0.54 -19.90 6.10
N ASP A 83 1.80 -20.13 5.76
CA ASP A 83 2.94 -20.12 6.69
C ASP A 83 2.69 -20.94 7.96
N ASN A 84 2.40 -22.23 7.78
CA ASN A 84 2.11 -23.15 8.88
C ASN A 84 1.00 -22.66 9.83
N GLY A 85 -0.03 -22.01 9.28
CA GLY A 85 -1.15 -21.50 10.06
C GLY A 85 -0.87 -20.18 10.76
N GLN A 86 0.02 -19.35 10.22
CA GLN A 86 0.38 -18.05 10.80
C GLN A 86 -0.04 -16.85 9.94
N SER A 87 -0.41 -17.06 8.67
CA SER A 87 -0.77 -15.98 7.75
C SER A 87 -2.05 -16.24 6.95
N ILE A 88 -2.79 -15.16 6.69
CA ILE A 88 -3.97 -15.15 5.80
C ILE A 88 -3.63 -14.81 4.34
N PHE A 89 -2.38 -14.49 4.03
CA PHE A 89 -1.95 -14.12 2.69
C PHE A 89 -0.88 -15.08 2.16
N SER A 90 -0.92 -15.36 0.85
CA SER A 90 0.05 -16.22 0.18
C SER A 90 1.26 -15.42 -0.30
N THR A 91 2.35 -16.10 -0.69
CA THR A 91 3.52 -15.43 -1.30
C THR A 91 3.19 -14.68 -2.59
N LYS A 92 2.08 -15.00 -3.27
CA LYS A 92 1.60 -14.23 -4.44
C LYS A 92 1.05 -12.86 -4.07
N ASP A 93 0.70 -12.67 -2.80
CA ASP A 93 0.17 -11.45 -2.22
C ASP A 93 1.26 -10.69 -1.43
N ALA A 94 2.54 -11.00 -1.66
CA ALA A 94 3.66 -10.41 -0.94
C ALA A 94 3.66 -8.87 -1.04
N LEU A 95 3.74 -8.23 0.13
CA LEU A 95 3.70 -6.77 0.23
C LEU A 95 5.08 -6.15 -0.03
N PRO A 96 5.18 -5.12 -0.88
CA PRO A 96 6.45 -4.42 -1.09
C PRO A 96 6.90 -3.70 0.17
N VAL A 97 8.16 -3.89 0.56
CA VAL A 97 8.78 -3.26 1.74
C VAL A 97 10.15 -2.68 1.41
N ILE A 98 10.53 -1.67 2.19
CA ILE A 98 11.92 -1.26 2.37
C ILE A 98 12.47 -2.04 3.55
N ALA A 99 13.51 -2.83 3.33
CA ALA A 99 14.26 -3.44 4.43
C ALA A 99 15.23 -2.42 5.00
N THR A 100 15.29 -2.31 6.33
CA THR A 100 16.25 -1.45 7.02
C THR A 100 17.23 -2.27 7.84
N ASN A 101 18.34 -1.64 8.22
CA ASN A 101 19.30 -2.28 9.11
C ASN A 101 18.65 -2.67 10.45
N ILE A 102 19.31 -3.64 11.08
CA ILE A 102 18.90 -4.28 12.32
C ILE A 102 18.57 -3.24 13.41
N ASP A 103 17.39 -3.36 14.02
CA ASP A 103 17.04 -2.64 15.25
C ASP A 103 18.10 -2.92 16.32
N SER A 104 18.69 -1.86 16.87
CA SER A 104 19.77 -1.95 17.87
C SER A 104 19.34 -2.69 19.13
N GLU A 105 18.04 -2.71 19.45
CA GLU A 105 17.51 -3.38 20.64
C GLU A 105 17.16 -4.85 20.38
N GLU A 106 16.45 -5.14 19.28
CA GLU A 106 15.90 -6.47 19.02
C GLU A 106 16.78 -7.36 18.13
N LYS A 107 17.85 -6.83 17.54
CA LYS A 107 18.73 -7.54 16.60
C LYS A 107 18.00 -8.12 15.38
N THR A 108 16.83 -7.61 15.02
CA THR A 108 16.08 -8.02 13.81
C THR A 108 15.86 -6.83 12.86
N PRO A 109 15.81 -7.06 11.54
CA PRO A 109 15.52 -5.99 10.58
C PRO A 109 14.08 -5.49 10.71
N LEU A 110 13.89 -4.18 10.57
CA LEU A 110 12.56 -3.58 10.42
C LEU A 110 12.20 -3.45 8.94
N PHE A 111 10.91 -3.61 8.65
CA PHE A 111 10.36 -3.57 7.29
C PHE A 111 9.31 -2.47 7.18
N TYR A 112 9.61 -1.43 6.41
CA TYR A 112 8.68 -0.33 6.17
C TYR A 112 7.83 -0.64 4.94
N LEU A 113 6.50 -0.73 5.10
CA LEU A 113 5.59 -1.06 4.01
C LEU A 113 5.58 0.05 2.96
N ILE A 114 5.82 -0.26 1.68
CA ILE A 114 5.64 0.73 0.60
C ILE A 114 4.15 0.80 0.20
N ASP A 115 3.49 -0.36 0.14
CA ASP A 115 2.08 -0.52 -0.20
C ASP A 115 1.51 -1.74 0.54
N GLY A 116 0.18 -1.85 0.61
CA GLY A 116 -0.51 -2.98 1.23
C GLY A 116 -0.84 -2.81 2.71
N HIS A 117 -0.86 -1.59 3.24
CA HIS A 117 -1.17 -1.32 4.65
C HIS A 117 -2.53 -1.88 5.07
N HIS A 118 -3.56 -1.85 4.20
CA HIS A 118 -4.85 -2.50 4.49
C HIS A 118 -4.76 -4.02 4.61
N SER A 119 -3.87 -4.67 3.86
CA SER A 119 -3.62 -6.11 4.00
C SER A 119 -2.91 -6.40 5.31
N ALA A 120 -1.88 -5.63 5.67
CA ALA A 120 -1.20 -5.76 6.96
C ALA A 120 -2.16 -5.56 8.14
N LEU A 121 -2.98 -4.51 8.10
CA LEU A 121 -4.03 -4.24 9.09
C LEU A 121 -5.09 -5.36 9.16
N ALA A 122 -5.42 -5.99 8.03
CA ALA A 122 -6.31 -7.15 8.02
C ALA A 122 -5.67 -8.34 8.77
N SER A 123 -4.37 -8.59 8.56
CA SER A 123 -3.61 -9.60 9.32
C SER A 123 -3.59 -9.29 10.82
N PHE A 124 -3.35 -8.03 11.22
CA PHE A 124 -3.45 -7.62 12.63
C PHE A 124 -4.85 -7.86 13.20
N LYS A 125 -5.89 -7.45 12.47
CA LYS A 125 -7.29 -7.56 12.90
C LYS A 125 -7.71 -9.01 13.18
N VAL A 126 -7.25 -9.95 12.37
CA VAL A 126 -7.53 -11.38 12.56
C VAL A 126 -6.53 -12.06 13.50
N LYS A 127 -5.56 -11.34 14.08
CA LYS A 127 -4.51 -11.86 14.97
C LYS A 127 -3.59 -12.90 14.30
N ALA A 128 -3.38 -12.77 12.99
CA ALA A 128 -2.31 -13.49 12.29
C ALA A 128 -0.95 -13.11 12.90
N LYS A 129 0.08 -13.94 12.68
CA LYS A 129 1.43 -13.70 13.22
C LYS A 129 2.39 -13.21 12.16
N THR A 130 2.22 -13.66 10.92
CA THR A 130 3.12 -13.34 9.82
C THR A 130 2.39 -12.83 8.58
N ILE A 131 3.13 -12.15 7.71
CA ILE A 131 2.68 -11.75 6.38
C ILE A 131 3.82 -11.89 5.38
N PRO A 132 3.55 -12.32 4.12
CA PRO A 132 4.59 -12.37 3.12
C PRO A 132 4.91 -10.94 2.67
N VAL A 133 6.20 -10.63 2.58
CA VAL A 133 6.73 -9.37 2.07
C VAL A 133 7.74 -9.65 0.97
N LYS A 134 7.94 -8.68 0.10
CA LYS A 134 8.98 -8.66 -0.92
C LYS A 134 9.83 -7.41 -0.74
N ILE A 135 11.13 -7.59 -0.67
CA ILE A 135 12.07 -6.47 -0.51
C ILE A 135 12.18 -5.76 -1.86
N GLU A 136 11.70 -4.52 -1.93
CA GLU A 136 11.83 -3.68 -3.12
C GLU A 136 13.04 -2.75 -3.04
N ASP A 137 13.42 -2.36 -1.82
CA ASP A 137 14.56 -1.49 -1.58
C ASP A 137 15.19 -1.77 -0.21
N ILE A 138 16.44 -1.32 -0.03
CA ILE A 138 17.19 -1.45 1.22
C ILE A 138 17.71 -0.07 1.63
N TYR A 139 17.41 0.34 2.86
CA TYR A 139 17.92 1.58 3.44
C TYR A 139 18.88 1.27 4.59
N TYR A 140 20.16 1.58 4.39
CA TYR A 140 21.25 1.29 5.32
C TYR A 140 21.50 2.32 6.44
N PRO A 141 21.18 3.63 6.31
CA PRO A 141 21.33 4.55 7.44
C PRO A 141 20.43 4.16 8.62
N ALA A 142 20.75 4.67 9.82
CA ALA A 142 19.95 4.39 11.02
C ALA A 142 18.46 4.72 10.78
N PRO A 143 17.55 3.74 10.89
CA PRO A 143 16.11 3.97 10.75
C PRO A 143 15.62 4.93 11.85
N GLY A 144 14.51 5.61 11.60
CA GLY A 144 13.92 6.57 12.57
C GLY A 144 14.57 7.96 12.60
N THR A 145 15.61 8.20 11.80
CA THR A 145 16.11 9.56 11.55
C THR A 145 15.21 10.29 10.56
N ASN A 146 15.14 11.62 10.64
CA ASN A 146 14.42 12.43 9.63
C ASN A 146 14.88 12.15 8.20
N PHE A 147 16.16 11.78 8.02
CA PHE A 147 16.72 11.42 6.73
C PHE A 147 16.04 10.21 6.06
N PHE A 148 15.60 9.21 6.84
CA PHE A 148 14.86 8.07 6.28
C PHE A 148 13.55 8.55 5.64
N TRP A 149 12.79 9.39 6.33
CA TRP A 149 11.49 9.87 5.86
C TRP A 149 11.62 10.81 4.67
N GLU A 150 12.60 11.71 4.67
CA GLU A 150 12.91 12.56 3.51
C GLU A 150 13.29 11.73 2.28
N TRP A 151 14.16 10.73 2.47
CA TRP A 151 14.55 9.81 1.41
C TRP A 151 13.34 9.02 0.88
N ALA A 152 12.53 8.44 1.76
CA ALA A 152 11.38 7.64 1.38
C ALA A 152 10.28 8.48 0.68
N GLN A 153 10.09 9.74 1.10
CA GLN A 153 9.20 10.69 0.41
C GLN A 153 9.70 10.99 -1.01
N LYS A 154 11.01 11.22 -1.19
CA LYS A 154 11.61 11.47 -2.52
C LYS A 154 11.41 10.30 -3.48
N HIS A 155 11.38 9.07 -2.97
CA HIS A 155 11.13 7.85 -3.74
C HIS A 155 9.64 7.49 -3.85
N GLN A 156 8.74 8.35 -3.33
CA GLN A 156 7.29 8.11 -3.32
C GLN A 156 6.89 6.81 -2.60
N TYR A 157 7.60 6.44 -1.54
CA TYR A 157 7.30 5.26 -0.72
C TYR A 157 6.42 5.56 0.50
N THR A 158 6.17 6.83 0.80
CA THR A 158 5.44 7.27 2.00
C THR A 158 4.36 8.29 1.66
N TYR A 159 3.31 8.32 2.48
CA TYR A 159 2.28 9.35 2.46
C TYR A 159 1.99 9.90 3.86
N LEU A 160 2.67 10.99 4.21
CA LEU A 160 2.76 11.48 5.60
C LEU A 160 1.73 12.58 5.96
N LYS A 161 0.82 12.94 5.05
CA LYS A 161 -0.19 13.99 5.27
C LYS A 161 -1.49 13.44 5.87
N ASP A 162 -1.90 13.97 7.01
CA ASP A 162 -3.13 13.59 7.72
C ASP A 162 -4.36 14.38 7.25
N THR A 163 -5.55 14.10 7.79
CA THR A 163 -6.83 14.71 7.39
C THR A 163 -6.93 16.20 7.70
N ASP A 164 -6.19 16.68 8.70
CA ASP A 164 -6.06 18.10 9.03
C ASP A 164 -5.01 18.83 8.17
N GLY A 165 -4.33 18.10 7.27
CA GLY A 165 -3.26 18.61 6.43
C GLY A 165 -1.88 18.63 7.08
N SER A 166 -1.76 18.25 8.35
CA SER A 166 -0.47 18.16 9.05
C SER A 166 0.37 17.01 8.51
N LEU A 167 1.70 17.15 8.59
CA LEU A 167 2.63 16.07 8.29
C LEU A 167 2.97 15.33 9.59
N ARG A 168 2.79 14.00 9.61
CA ARG A 168 3.11 13.14 10.75
C ARG A 168 3.94 11.94 10.32
N ILE A 169 4.83 11.50 11.19
CA ILE A 169 5.55 10.23 11.05
C ILE A 169 4.77 9.17 11.83
N PRO A 170 4.31 8.07 11.21
CA PRO A 170 3.57 7.05 11.92
C PRO A 170 4.55 6.13 12.68
N GLU A 171 4.31 5.94 13.97
CA GLU A 171 5.15 5.06 14.82
C GLU A 171 4.77 3.60 14.61
N ASP A 172 3.46 3.31 14.62
CA ASP A 172 2.91 1.98 14.44
C ASP A 172 1.54 2.01 13.73
N PHE A 173 0.98 0.84 13.47
CA PHE A 173 -0.32 0.71 12.81
C PHE A 173 -1.52 1.17 13.65
N ASN A 174 -1.39 1.28 14.96
CA ASN A 174 -2.45 1.73 15.87
C ASN A 174 -2.60 3.25 15.84
N THR A 175 -1.54 3.98 15.48
CA THR A 175 -1.55 5.45 15.37
C THR A 175 -2.17 5.99 14.07
N LEU A 176 -2.61 5.11 13.16
CA LEU A 176 -3.14 5.51 11.86
C LEU A 176 -4.56 6.09 11.99
N THR A 177 -4.80 7.19 11.29
CA THR A 177 -6.11 7.85 11.25
C THR A 177 -7.02 7.15 10.24
N ASN A 178 -8.25 6.84 10.65
CA ASN A 178 -9.27 6.29 9.75
C ASN A 178 -9.82 7.40 8.82
N ASP A 179 -9.86 7.13 7.52
CA ASP A 179 -10.24 8.06 6.46
C ASP A 179 -11.33 7.44 5.55
N PRO A 180 -12.61 7.77 5.80
CA PRO A 180 -13.73 7.37 4.94
C PRO A 180 -13.68 7.95 3.53
N ILE A 181 -13.05 9.11 3.34
CA ILE A 181 -13.00 9.77 2.03
C ILE A 181 -11.97 9.07 1.13
N ARG A 182 -10.88 8.54 1.70
CA ARG A 182 -9.98 7.62 0.99
C ARG A 182 -10.69 6.35 0.55
N TYR A 183 -11.60 5.82 1.37
CA TYR A 183 -12.44 4.67 0.99
C TYR A 183 -13.33 5.01 -0.21
N PHE A 184 -14.03 6.14 -0.13
CA PHE A 184 -14.84 6.66 -1.24
C PHE A 184 -14.01 6.81 -2.52
N ALA A 185 -12.83 7.41 -2.46
CA ALA A 185 -11.94 7.57 -3.61
C ALA A 185 -11.60 6.21 -4.25
N ALA A 186 -11.39 5.17 -3.44
CA ALA A 186 -11.11 3.82 -3.92
C ALA A 186 -12.34 3.11 -4.53
N LEU A 187 -13.55 3.36 -4.01
CA LEU A 187 -14.81 2.81 -4.52
C LEU A 187 -15.29 3.50 -5.79
N ALA A 188 -15.12 4.83 -5.87
CA ALA A 188 -15.51 5.65 -7.01
C ALA A 188 -14.62 5.43 -8.23
N ALA A 189 -13.55 4.65 -8.11
CA ALA A 189 -12.66 4.29 -9.19
C ALA A 189 -13.23 3.16 -10.06
N ARG A 190 -12.86 3.13 -11.36
CA ARG A 190 -12.84 1.90 -12.16
C ARG A 190 -11.40 1.43 -12.31
N LYS A 191 -11.11 0.15 -12.01
CA LYS A 191 -9.76 -0.41 -11.96
C LYS A 191 -9.55 -1.44 -13.06
N PHE A 192 -8.42 -1.34 -13.76
CA PHE A 192 -7.92 -2.24 -14.80
C PHE A 192 -6.51 -2.69 -14.38
N GLU A 193 -6.40 -3.82 -13.66
CA GLU A 193 -5.15 -4.18 -12.93
C GLU A 193 -4.08 -4.85 -13.79
N LYS A 194 -4.44 -5.86 -14.59
CA LYS A 194 -3.48 -6.71 -15.34
C LYS A 194 -3.66 -6.69 -16.85
N ASP A 195 -4.88 -6.44 -17.29
CA ASP A 195 -5.23 -6.28 -18.68
C ASP A 195 -6.17 -5.09 -18.86
N THR A 196 -6.16 -4.51 -20.05
CA THR A 196 -7.11 -3.45 -20.44
C THR A 196 -8.49 -4.00 -20.79
N ASN A 197 -8.79 -5.24 -20.39
CA ASN A 197 -10.04 -5.91 -20.72
C ASN A 197 -11.16 -5.47 -19.79
N TYR A 198 -12.23 -4.94 -20.37
CA TYR A 198 -13.45 -4.56 -19.65
C TYR A 198 -14.03 -5.68 -18.78
N LYS A 199 -13.89 -6.96 -19.17
CA LYS A 199 -14.43 -8.10 -18.41
C LYS A 199 -13.77 -8.28 -17.04
N ASN A 200 -12.49 -7.89 -16.92
CA ASN A 200 -11.70 -8.05 -15.71
C ASN A 200 -11.63 -6.76 -14.88
N SER A 201 -12.27 -5.69 -15.35
CA SER A 201 -12.32 -4.43 -14.63
C SER A 201 -13.27 -4.49 -13.42
N THR A 202 -12.92 -3.79 -12.35
CA THR A 202 -13.71 -3.73 -11.10
C THR A 202 -13.97 -2.29 -10.67
N GLY A 203 -14.93 -2.07 -9.76
CA GLY A 203 -15.28 -0.75 -9.23
C GLY A 203 -16.58 -0.17 -9.80
N ALA A 204 -16.76 1.15 -9.71
CA ALA A 204 -18.01 1.83 -10.03
C ALA A 204 -18.44 1.70 -11.52
N GLU A 205 -19.74 1.59 -11.78
CA GLU A 205 -20.31 1.59 -13.14
C GLU A 205 -20.24 2.97 -13.80
N PHE A 206 -20.42 4.01 -12.99
CA PHE A 206 -20.27 5.42 -13.34
C PHE A 206 -19.09 5.99 -12.55
N PRO A 207 -17.84 5.69 -12.93
CA PRO A 207 -16.70 6.02 -12.10
C PRO A 207 -16.42 7.52 -12.07
N LEU A 208 -15.83 7.98 -10.97
CA LEU A 208 -15.22 9.30 -10.87
C LEU A 208 -13.95 9.35 -11.73
N TRP A 209 -13.10 8.34 -11.60
CA TRP A 209 -11.79 8.26 -12.23
C TRP A 209 -11.42 6.80 -12.55
N VAL A 210 -10.35 6.63 -13.33
CA VAL A 210 -9.92 5.33 -13.82
C VAL A 210 -8.49 5.03 -13.40
N LYS A 211 -8.29 3.87 -12.78
CA LYS A 211 -6.98 3.31 -12.47
C LYS A 211 -6.63 2.25 -13.51
N ILE A 212 -5.58 2.48 -14.27
CA ILE A 212 -4.98 1.49 -15.17
C ILE A 212 -3.63 1.16 -14.55
N GLY A 213 -3.27 -0.12 -14.41
CA GLY A 213 -1.98 -0.52 -13.86
C GLY A 213 -1.60 0.14 -12.52
N LYS A 214 -0.32 0.50 -12.38
CA LYS A 214 0.28 1.15 -11.20
C LYS A 214 0.76 2.56 -11.57
N ASP A 215 -0.17 3.43 -11.99
CA ASP A 215 0.24 4.67 -12.66
C ASP A 215 0.65 5.81 -11.73
N ILE A 216 -0.03 5.98 -10.58
CA ILE A 216 0.20 7.14 -9.70
C ILE A 216 0.21 6.67 -8.24
N PRO A 217 1.35 6.79 -7.53
CA PRO A 217 1.43 6.47 -6.10
C PRO A 217 0.42 7.29 -5.29
N PHE A 218 -0.26 6.64 -4.34
CA PHE A 218 -1.16 7.28 -3.37
C PHE A 218 -2.27 8.17 -3.96
N ILE A 219 -2.68 7.93 -5.22
CA ILE A 219 -3.68 8.77 -5.89
C ILE A 219 -5.01 8.83 -5.13
N GLU A 220 -5.41 7.74 -4.46
CA GLU A 220 -6.60 7.73 -3.60
C GLU A 220 -6.52 8.73 -2.45
N PHE A 221 -5.33 8.97 -1.88
CA PHE A 221 -5.12 9.97 -0.84
C PHE A 221 -5.10 11.39 -1.41
N HIS A 222 -4.46 11.60 -2.56
CA HIS A 222 -4.50 12.90 -3.24
C HIS A 222 -5.93 13.32 -3.60
N ILE A 223 -6.78 12.37 -4.02
CA ILE A 223 -8.20 12.62 -4.23
C ILE A 223 -8.88 12.95 -2.91
N ALA A 224 -8.63 12.16 -1.85
CA ALA A 224 -9.23 12.38 -0.55
C ALA A 224 -8.91 13.78 0.00
N ASP A 225 -7.67 14.24 -0.13
CA ASP A 225 -7.25 15.58 0.29
C ASP A 225 -8.02 16.69 -0.43
N ALA A 226 -8.11 16.61 -1.76
CA ALA A 226 -8.85 17.61 -2.53
C ALA A 226 -10.33 17.66 -2.16
N LEU A 227 -10.91 16.52 -1.76
CA LEU A 227 -12.28 16.43 -1.27
C LEU A 227 -12.42 16.98 0.16
N ILE A 228 -11.50 16.66 1.05
CA ILE A 228 -11.46 17.18 2.44
C ILE A 228 -11.31 18.70 2.44
N GLU A 229 -10.39 19.25 1.64
CA GLU A 229 -10.18 20.69 1.48
C GLU A 229 -11.44 21.42 0.98
N ALA A 230 -12.35 20.71 0.31
CA ALA A 230 -13.65 21.20 -0.15
C ALA A 230 -14.80 20.88 0.80
N SER A 231 -14.51 20.41 2.02
CA SER A 231 -15.50 20.00 3.03
C SER A 231 -16.45 18.90 2.55
N PHE A 232 -15.99 18.03 1.65
CA PHE A 232 -16.75 16.87 1.21
C PHE A 232 -16.93 15.88 2.37
N VAL A 233 -18.14 15.37 2.54
CA VAL A 233 -18.46 14.41 3.61
C VAL A 233 -18.86 13.08 3.00
N TYR A 234 -18.25 12.00 3.52
CA TYR A 234 -18.60 10.62 3.19
C TYR A 234 -18.71 9.79 4.45
N ASN A 235 -19.81 9.05 4.60
CA ASN A 235 -20.00 8.12 5.68
C ASN A 235 -19.95 6.69 5.14
N TYR A 236 -19.36 5.78 5.91
CA TYR A 236 -19.40 4.36 5.57
C TYR A 236 -20.85 3.88 5.50
N GLY A 237 -21.17 3.14 4.44
CA GLY A 237 -22.52 2.69 4.14
C GLY A 237 -23.26 3.56 3.13
N ASP A 238 -22.79 4.79 2.83
CA ASP A 238 -23.36 5.62 1.75
C ASP A 238 -23.33 4.87 0.40
N GLU A 239 -22.33 4.00 0.19
CA GLU A 239 -22.23 3.16 -1.01
C GLU A 239 -23.34 2.12 -1.19
N LYS A 240 -24.11 1.84 -0.13
CA LYS A 240 -25.22 0.87 -0.16
C LYS A 240 -26.47 1.47 -0.82
N ASP A 241 -26.64 2.78 -0.75
CA ASP A 241 -27.65 3.51 -1.53
C ASP A 241 -27.04 3.93 -2.86
N LYS A 242 -27.41 3.23 -3.94
CA LYS A 242 -26.87 3.48 -5.28
C LYS A 242 -27.09 4.91 -5.76
N LYS A 243 -28.23 5.53 -5.42
CA LYS A 243 -28.57 6.88 -5.86
C LYS A 243 -27.70 7.89 -5.11
N LEU A 244 -27.66 7.79 -3.78
CA LEU A 244 -26.81 8.65 -2.94
C LEU A 244 -25.33 8.54 -3.33
N PHE A 245 -24.83 7.31 -3.53
CA PHE A 245 -23.45 7.09 -3.92
C PHE A 245 -23.11 7.74 -5.26
N GLN A 246 -24.00 7.64 -6.24
CA GLN A 246 -23.83 8.30 -7.54
C GLN A 246 -23.88 9.83 -7.41
N GLU A 247 -24.78 10.39 -6.60
CA GLU A 247 -24.83 11.84 -6.31
C GLU A 247 -23.51 12.32 -5.69
N LYS A 248 -22.93 11.54 -4.77
CA LYS A 248 -21.61 11.83 -4.18
C LYS A 248 -20.47 11.76 -5.19
N ILE A 249 -20.51 10.81 -6.13
CA ILE A 249 -19.55 10.76 -7.25
C ILE A 249 -19.64 12.03 -8.10
N GLU A 250 -20.84 12.49 -8.45
CA GLU A 250 -21.00 13.69 -9.26
C GLU A 250 -20.58 14.97 -8.53
N PHE A 251 -20.87 15.06 -7.23
CA PHE A 251 -20.39 16.18 -6.42
C PHE A 251 -18.86 16.21 -6.33
N ALA A 252 -18.22 15.05 -6.07
CA ALA A 252 -16.77 14.91 -6.10
C ALA A 252 -16.16 15.26 -7.46
N ARG A 253 -16.85 14.92 -8.56
CA ARG A 253 -16.42 15.24 -9.93
C ARG A 253 -16.33 16.74 -10.16
N ILE A 254 -17.30 17.51 -9.68
CA ILE A 254 -17.31 18.98 -9.78
C ILE A 254 -16.11 19.56 -9.02
N ILE A 255 -15.89 19.10 -7.78
CA ILE A 255 -14.77 19.54 -6.93
C ILE A 255 -13.43 19.27 -7.64
N LEU A 256 -13.19 18.02 -8.05
CA LEU A 256 -11.93 17.63 -8.67
C LEU A 256 -11.70 18.33 -10.01
N THR A 257 -12.75 18.50 -10.83
CA THR A 257 -12.63 19.21 -12.12
C THR A 257 -12.19 20.65 -11.92
N LYS A 258 -12.71 21.34 -10.89
CA LYS A 258 -12.28 22.69 -10.55
C LYS A 258 -10.83 22.69 -10.05
N LYS A 259 -10.53 21.87 -9.04
CA LYS A 259 -9.19 21.80 -8.42
C LYS A 259 -8.12 21.49 -9.46
N ILE A 260 -8.35 20.49 -10.32
CA ILE A 260 -7.38 20.09 -11.34
C ILE A 260 -7.08 21.22 -12.33
N LYS A 261 -8.01 22.13 -12.63
CA LYS A 261 -7.73 23.28 -13.52
C LYS A 261 -6.75 24.28 -12.90
N GLU A 262 -6.67 24.32 -11.58
CA GLU A 262 -5.84 25.26 -10.81
C GLU A 262 -4.43 24.69 -10.50
N LEU A 263 -4.20 23.40 -10.74
CA LEU A 263 -2.96 22.71 -10.42
C LEU A 263 -1.94 22.74 -11.57
N ASP A 264 -0.66 22.78 -11.21
CA ASP A 264 0.48 22.56 -12.10
C ASP A 264 0.43 21.18 -12.77
N GLU A 265 0.95 21.08 -14.00
CA GLU A 265 0.95 19.84 -14.80
C GLU A 265 1.61 18.65 -14.11
N LYS A 266 2.61 18.90 -13.25
CA LYS A 266 3.32 17.84 -12.52
C LYS A 266 2.57 17.33 -11.30
N ALA A 267 1.51 18.00 -10.86
CA ALA A 267 0.74 17.58 -9.69
C ALA A 267 0.14 16.18 -9.91
N PRO A 268 0.19 15.26 -8.92
CA PRO A 268 -0.37 13.92 -9.06
C PRO A 268 -1.83 13.90 -9.52
N LEU A 269 -2.65 14.84 -9.03
CA LEU A 269 -4.04 14.99 -9.47
C LEU A 269 -4.20 15.42 -10.92
N LYS A 270 -3.23 16.11 -11.53
CA LYS A 270 -3.28 16.47 -12.96
C LYS A 270 -3.11 15.27 -13.87
N GLN A 271 -2.41 14.25 -13.39
CA GLN A 271 -2.22 12.97 -14.09
C GLN A 271 -3.42 12.03 -13.93
N LEU A 272 -4.40 12.40 -13.10
CA LEU A 272 -5.60 11.62 -12.88
C LEU A 272 -6.40 11.47 -14.18
N LYS A 273 -6.72 10.23 -14.52
CA LYS A 273 -7.69 9.87 -15.57
C LYS A 273 -9.12 10.13 -15.07
N LEU A 274 -9.42 11.39 -14.82
CA LEU A 274 -10.71 11.88 -14.33
C LEU A 274 -11.74 11.89 -15.47
N LEU A 275 -12.92 11.31 -15.24
CA LEU A 275 -14.05 11.53 -16.12
C LEU A 275 -14.68 12.88 -15.81
N THR A 276 -14.73 13.80 -16.78
CA THR A 276 -15.26 15.15 -16.55
C THR A 276 -16.79 15.23 -16.58
N LYS A 277 -17.45 14.14 -16.94
CA LYS A 277 -18.91 14.00 -16.95
C LYS A 277 -19.31 12.60 -16.51
N GLN A 278 -20.55 12.45 -16.05
CA GLN A 278 -21.12 11.14 -15.78
C GLN A 278 -21.22 10.32 -17.05
N GLU A 279 -20.61 9.14 -17.06
CA GLU A 279 -20.77 8.18 -18.14
C GLU A 279 -20.55 6.76 -17.66
N HIS A 280 -21.30 5.83 -18.25
CA HIS A 280 -21.14 4.40 -17.94
C HIS A 280 -19.82 3.89 -18.53
N PHE A 281 -19.01 3.19 -17.74
CA PHE A 281 -17.62 2.88 -18.12
C PHE A 281 -17.46 2.16 -19.47
N ARG A 282 -18.39 1.25 -19.81
CA ARG A 282 -18.37 0.51 -21.11
C ARG A 282 -18.68 1.39 -22.32
N LYS A 283 -19.35 2.52 -22.12
CA LYS A 283 -19.76 3.46 -23.18
C LYS A 283 -18.90 4.72 -23.22
N SER A 284 -17.97 4.86 -22.28
CA SER A 284 -17.07 6.00 -22.20
C SER A 284 -16.03 5.97 -23.32
N VAL A 285 -16.09 6.98 -24.20
CA VAL A 285 -15.09 7.19 -25.25
C VAL A 285 -13.73 7.53 -24.63
N ALA A 286 -13.72 8.26 -23.51
CA ALA A 286 -12.49 8.60 -22.80
C ALA A 286 -11.76 7.34 -22.29
N ILE A 287 -12.49 6.40 -21.68
CA ILE A 287 -11.93 5.13 -21.21
C ILE A 287 -11.41 4.30 -22.38
N GLN A 288 -12.19 4.16 -23.45
CA GLN A 288 -11.76 3.39 -24.63
C GLN A 288 -10.43 3.95 -25.17
N LYS A 289 -10.34 5.28 -25.29
CA LYS A 289 -9.11 5.97 -25.71
C LYS A 289 -7.96 5.75 -24.73
N TRP A 290 -8.20 5.79 -23.42
CA TRP A 290 -7.14 5.53 -22.44
C TRP A 290 -6.62 4.09 -22.50
N LEU A 291 -7.51 3.12 -22.67
CA LEU A 291 -7.16 1.70 -22.75
C LEU A 291 -6.38 1.37 -24.03
N SER A 292 -6.64 2.06 -25.15
CA SER A 292 -5.91 1.83 -26.40
C SER A 292 -4.44 2.22 -26.35
N PHE A 293 -4.00 3.02 -25.37
CA PHE A 293 -2.58 3.34 -25.19
C PHE A 293 -1.78 2.22 -24.51
N PHE A 294 -2.44 1.18 -24.02
CA PHE A 294 -1.83 0.07 -23.28
C PHE A 294 -2.03 -1.28 -24.00
N GLN A 295 -2.53 -1.27 -25.25
CA GLN A 295 -2.65 -2.44 -26.13
C GLN A 295 -1.51 -2.42 -27.14
#